data_AF-A0A550CTE3-F1
#
_entry.id   AF-A0A550CTE3-F1
#
_cell.length_a   1.000
_cell.length_b   1.000
_cell.length_c   1.000
_cell.angle_alpha   90.00
_cell.angle_beta   90.00
_cell.angle_gamma   90.00
#
_symmetry.space_group_name_H-M   'P 1'
#
loop_
_entity.id
_entity.type
_entity.pdbx_description
1 polymer ?
#
loop_
_entity_poly.entity_id
_entity_poly.type
_entity_poly.pdbx_seq_one_letter_code
_entity_poly.pdbx_strand_id
1 'polypeptide(L)' 'MSSSCQGLIAALKDCLMHSDCVIKDGRLPSDCLKNHVDELPPDCQTLRRATFECKRGMLDMRKRFRGNIV' A
#
# COMPACT_ATOMS: atom_id res chain seq x y z
N MET A 1 10.88 -11.04 7.59
CA MET A 1 10.29 -10.52 6.34
C MET A 1 10.99 -9.22 6.02
N SER A 2 11.72 -9.18 4.91
CA SER A 2 12.53 -8.05 4.40
C SER A 2 12.01 -6.66 4.81
N SER A 3 12.85 -5.91 5.52
CA SER A 3 12.58 -4.59 6.11
C SER A 3 12.23 -3.49 5.09
N SER A 4 12.50 -3.71 3.80
CA SER A 4 12.44 -2.68 2.75
C SER A 4 11.06 -2.05 2.54
N CYS A 5 9.96 -2.80 2.75
CA CYS A 5 8.60 -2.30 2.48
C CYS A 5 7.78 -2.05 3.76
N GLN A 6 8.34 -2.27 4.96
CA GLN A 6 7.59 -2.16 6.21
C GLN A 6 7.09 -0.74 6.48
N GLY A 7 7.91 0.28 6.19
CA GLY A 7 7.50 1.69 6.36
C GLY A 7 6.31 2.07 5.48
N LEU A 8 6.32 1.65 4.21
CA LEU A 8 5.21 1.89 3.29
C LEU A 8 3.94 1.12 3.72
N ILE A 9 4.08 -0.09 4.25
CA ILE A 9 2.94 -0.88 4.76
C ILE A 9 2.35 -0.23 6.02
N ALA A 10 3.19 0.27 6.93
CA ALA A 10 2.75 0.98 8.12
C ALA A 10 1.99 2.27 7.74
N ALA A 11 2.56 3.10 6.87
CA ALA A 11 1.92 4.31 6.37
C ALA A 11 0.59 4.02 5.66
N LEU A 12 0.51 2.94 4.86
CA LEU A 12 -0.73 2.52 4.22
C LEU A 12 -1.80 2.11 5.26
N LYS A 13 -1.40 1.38 6.30
CA LYS A 13 -2.31 0.98 7.38
C LYS A 13 -2.84 2.21 8.11
N ASP A 14 -1.97 3.16 8.44
CA ASP A 14 -2.37 4.40 9.10
C ASP A 14 -3.33 5.21 8.22
N CYS A 15 -3.06 5.30 6.91
CA CYS A 15 -3.95 5.96 5.96
C CYS A 15 -5.34 5.30 5.91
N LEU A 16 -5.40 3.96 5.94
CA LEU A 16 -6.65 3.21 5.94
C LEU A 16 -7.47 3.42 7.21
N MET A 17 -6.82 3.51 8.38
CA MET A 17 -7.52 3.77 9.64
C MET A 17 -8.22 5.13 9.66
N HIS A 18 -7.68 6.12 8.92
CA HIS A 18 -8.28 7.45 8.77
C HIS A 18 -9.22 7.56 7.56
N SER A 19 -9.31 6.52 6.73
CA SER A 19 -10.08 6.55 5.50
C SER A 19 -11.58 6.36 5.78
N ASP A 20 -12.38 7.00 4.93
CA ASP A 20 -13.84 6.94 4.98
C ASP A 20 -14.38 5.50 4.88
N CYS A 21 -13.73 4.60 4.15
CA CYS A 21 -14.19 3.21 4.02
C CYS A 21 -14.12 2.42 5.33
N VAL A 22 -13.18 2.74 6.22
CA VAL A 22 -13.09 2.09 7.54
C VAL A 22 -13.95 2.83 8.56
N ILE A 23 -13.96 4.17 8.52
CA ILE A 23 -14.67 4.99 9.51
C ILE A 23 -16.18 5.06 9.24
N LYS A 24 -16.60 5.30 8.00
CA LYS A 24 -18.02 5.47 7.62
C LYS A 24 -18.70 4.12 7.43
N ASP A 25 -18.06 3.22 6.68
CA ASP A 25 -18.68 1.94 6.30
C ASP A 25 -18.35 0.79 7.27
N GLY A 26 -17.37 0.96 8.17
CA GLY A 26 -16.98 -0.08 9.13
C GLY A 26 -16.41 -1.35 8.48
N ARG A 27 -15.95 -1.26 7.23
CA ARG A 27 -15.44 -2.42 6.47
C ARG A 27 -14.02 -2.79 6.91
N LEU A 28 -13.64 -4.03 6.64
CA LEU A 28 -12.26 -4.45 6.85
C LEU A 28 -11.32 -3.66 5.91
N PRO A 29 -10.15 -3.21 6.37
CA PRO A 29 -9.17 -2.51 5.54
C PRO A 29 -8.77 -3.29 4.28
N SER A 30 -8.74 -4.62 4.39
CA SER A 30 -8.47 -5.54 3.27
C SER A 30 -9.56 -5.50 2.19
N ASP A 31 -10.81 -5.24 2.58
CA ASP A 31 -11.96 -5.15 1.68
C ASP A 31 -11.99 -3.78 0.98
N CYS A 32 -11.71 -2.71 1.73
CA CYS A 32 -11.52 -1.37 1.19
C CYS A 32 -10.44 -1.32 0.10
N LEU A 33 -9.31 -2.02 0.32
CA LEU A 33 -8.25 -2.13 -0.68
C LEU A 33 -8.65 -2.94 -1.92
N LYS A 34 -9.61 -3.85 -1.85
CA LYS A 34 -9.99 -4.68 -3.00
C LYS A 34 -11.09 -4.05 -3.83
N ASN A 35 -12.11 -3.54 -3.16
CA ASN A 35 -13.39 -3.20 -3.78
C ASN A 35 -13.63 -1.69 -3.86
N HIS A 36 -13.04 -0.89 -2.97
CA HIS A 36 -13.36 0.53 -2.81
C HIS A 36 -12.19 1.46 -3.06
N VAL A 37 -11.30 1.09 -3.98
CA VAL A 37 -10.05 1.81 -4.26
C VAL A 37 -10.28 3.27 -4.64
N ASP A 38 -11.34 3.50 -5.40
CA ASP A 38 -11.67 4.79 -5.97
C ASP A 38 -12.28 5.75 -4.94
N GLU A 39 -12.84 5.21 -3.85
CA GLU A 39 -13.40 5.97 -2.73
C GLU A 39 -12.32 6.38 -1.70
N LEU A 40 -11.11 5.82 -1.80
CA LEU A 40 -10.01 6.24 -0.93
C LEU A 40 -9.44 7.59 -1.34
N PRO A 41 -8.97 8.38 -0.35
CA PRO A 41 -8.25 9.61 -0.64
C PRO A 41 -7.00 9.34 -1.49
N PRO A 42 -6.58 10.31 -2.32
CA PRO A 42 -5.48 10.16 -3.26
C PRO A 42 -4.16 9.74 -2.57
N ASP A 43 -3.93 10.21 -1.35
CA ASP A 43 -2.74 9.83 -0.56
C ASP A 43 -2.65 8.33 -0.29
N CYS A 44 -3.78 7.69 0.06
CA CYS A 44 -3.82 6.25 0.27
C CYS A 44 -3.61 5.47 -1.04
N GLN A 45 -4.09 6.01 -2.17
CA GLN A 45 -3.87 5.41 -3.50
C GLN A 45 -2.38 5.45 -3.89
N THR A 46 -1.69 6.57 -3.61
CA THR A 46 -0.24 6.69 -3.81
C THR A 46 0.53 5.68 -2.94
N LEU A 47 0.20 5.57 -1.66
CA LEU A 47 0.82 4.60 -0.76
C LEU A 47 0.58 3.14 -1.19
N ARG A 48 -0.62 2.84 -1.72
CA ARG A 48 -0.92 1.53 -2.31
C ARG A 48 -0.03 1.24 -3.51
N ARG A 49 0.14 2.21 -4.40
CA ARG A 49 1.00 2.04 -5.56
C ARG A 49 2.46 1.84 -5.14
N ALA A 50 2.96 2.64 -4.20
CA ALA A 50 4.31 2.52 -3.67
C ALA A 50 4.54 1.15 -2.99
N THR A 51 3.59 0.67 -2.17
CA THR A 51 3.70 -0.67 -1.55
C THR A 51 3.68 -1.79 -2.59
N PHE A 52 2.86 -1.67 -3.64
CA PHE A 52 2.83 -2.62 -4.75
C PHE A 52 4.14 -2.63 -5.53
N GLU A 53 4.68 -1.46 -5.87
CA GLU A 53 5.96 -1.32 -6.56
C GLU A 53 7.12 -1.85 -5.72
N CYS A 54 7.11 -1.60 -4.39
CA CYS A 54 8.10 -2.14 -3.47
C CYS A 54 8.07 -3.67 -3.44
N LYS A 55 6.89 -4.28 -3.25
CA LYS A 55 6.74 -5.74 -3.30
C LYS A 55 7.09 -6.33 -4.66
N ARG A 56 6.73 -5.64 -5.74
CA ARG A 56 7.06 -6.07 -7.10
C ARG A 56 8.57 -6.02 -7.35
N GLY A 57 9.26 -4.99 -6.87
CA GLY A 57 10.73 -4.86 -6.96
C GLY A 57 11.47 -5.95 -6.18
N MET A 58 10.87 -6.44 -5.09
CA MET A 58 11.41 -7.57 -4.33
C MET A 58 11.31 -8.92 -5.05
N LEU A 59 10.23 -9.11 -5.82
CA LEU A 59 9.97 -10.34 -6.58
C LEU A 59 10.64 -10.31 -7.96
N ASP A 60 10.79 -9.14 -8.56
CA ASP A 60 11.39 -8.97 -9.89
C ASP A 60 12.92 -9.03 -9.83
N MET A 61 13.46 -10.20 -10.17
CA MET A 61 14.90 -10.49 -10.20
C MET A 61 15.68 -9.53 -11.11
N ARG A 62 15.04 -8.92 -12.12
CA ARG A 62 15.70 -7.98 -13.05
C ARG A 62 16.08 -6.66 -12.39
N LYS A 63 15.38 -6.25 -11.33
CA LYS A 63 15.68 -5.02 -10.59
C LYS A 63 16.75 -5.20 -9.51
N ARG A 64 17.15 -6.44 -9.19
CA ARG A 64 18.18 -6.73 -8.18
C ARG A 64 19.54 -6.12 -8.52
N PHE A 65 19.90 -6.03 -9.81
CA PHE A 65 21.18 -5.46 -10.25
C PHE A 65 21.24 -3.94 -10.25
N ARG A 66 20.10 -3.25 -10.38
CA ARG A 66 20.04 -1.78 -10.49
C ARG A 66 19.72 -1.07 -9.18
N GLY A 67 19.56 -1.84 -8.09
CA GLY A 67 19.05 -1.32 -6.82
C GLY A 67 17.56 -0.97 -6.94
N ASN A 68 16.80 -1.27 -5.88
CA ASN A 68 15.42 -0.82 -5.83
C ASN A 68 15.42 0.65 -5.41
N ILE A 69 15.34 1.56 -6.39
CA ILE A 69 15.07 2.98 -6.13
C ILE A 69 13.61 3.13 -5.71
N VAL A 70 13.30 2.88 -4.43
CA VAL A 70 12.05 3.33 -3.83
C VAL A 70 12.36 4.45 -2.87
#